data_AF-A0A961MQT2-F1
#
_entry.id   AF-A0A961MQT2-F1
#
_cell.length_a   1.000
_cell.length_b   1.000
_cell.length_c   1.000
_cell.angle_alpha   90.00
_cell.angle_beta   90.00
_cell.angle_gamma   90.00
#
_symmetry.space_group_name_H-M   'P 1'
#
loop_
_entity.id
_entity.type
_entity.pdbx_description
1 polymer ?
#
loop_
_entity_poly.entity_id
_entity_poly.type
_entity_poly.pdbx_seq_one_letter_code
_entity_poly.pdbx_strand_id
1 'polypeptide(L)'
;MRAAAPHPGPEGPVSVLTRRAEFLAAARAFRQGKPGFALQGRPRGPGEAPEGIRVGFTCSRKVGNAVARNRAKRRLRAVAREVLPGEGRAGWD
;
A
#
# COMPACT_ATOMS: atom_id res chain seq x y z
N MET A 1 -16.30 -15.57 4.52
CA MET A 1 -15.09 -14.75 4.30
C MET A 1 -14.21 -15.51 3.32
N ARG A 2 -14.19 -15.15 2.03
CA ARG A 2 -13.42 -15.89 1.02
C ARG A 2 -11.94 -15.69 1.30
N ALA A 3 -11.23 -16.77 1.63
CA ALA A 3 -9.78 -16.79 1.59
C ALA A 3 -9.36 -16.44 0.15
N ALA A 4 -8.53 -15.41 0.00
CA ALA A 4 -7.87 -15.13 -1.26
C ALA A 4 -7.02 -16.36 -1.61
N ALA A 5 -7.09 -16.83 -2.86
CA ALA A 5 -6.20 -17.90 -3.33
C ALA A 5 -4.73 -17.53 -3.02
N PRO A 6 -3.85 -18.50 -2.75
CA PRO A 6 -2.42 -18.21 -2.63
C PRO A 6 -1.98 -17.56 -3.94
N HIS A 7 -1.68 -16.27 -3.89
CA HIS A 7 -1.07 -15.58 -5.01
C HIS A 7 0.43 -15.91 -4.94
N PRO A 8 1.10 -16.20 -6.06
CA PRO A 8 2.56 -16.26 -6.04
C PRO A 8 3.04 -14.97 -5.37
N GLY A 9 3.91 -15.13 -4.37
CA GLY A 9 4.50 -13.99 -3.66
C GLY A 9 5.10 -13.00 -4.66
N PRO A 10 5.33 -11.74 -4.27
CA PRO A 10 5.71 -10.74 -5.24
C PRO A 10 7.03 -11.13 -5.92
N GLU A 11 6.99 -11.42 -7.22
CA GLU A 11 8.18 -11.71 -8.03
C GLU A 11 9.03 -10.44 -8.30
N GLY A 12 9.18 -9.58 -7.30
CA GLY A 12 9.90 -8.33 -7.43
C GLY A 12 9.91 -7.49 -6.14
N PRO A 13 10.67 -6.38 -6.14
CA PRO A 13 10.90 -5.58 -4.95
C PRO A 13 9.63 -4.83 -4.51
N VAL A 14 9.56 -4.55 -3.21
CA VAL A 14 8.63 -3.55 -2.67
C VAL A 14 9.26 -2.16 -2.89
N SER A 15 8.61 -1.33 -3.69
CA SER A 15 9.04 0.04 -3.97
C SER A 15 8.02 1.07 -3.47
N VAL A 16 8.42 2.34 -3.42
CA VAL A 16 7.60 3.41 -2.81
C VAL A 16 6.95 4.26 -3.90
N LEU A 17 5.64 4.49 -3.78
CA LEU A 17 4.91 5.44 -4.62
C LEU A 17 5.34 6.87 -4.28
N THR A 18 5.71 7.63 -5.31
CA THR A 18 6.17 9.01 -5.17
C THR A 18 5.29 10.01 -5.93
N ARG A 19 4.61 9.59 -7.00
CA ARG A 19 3.86 10.49 -7.87
C ARG A 19 2.43 10.66 -7.39
N ARG A 20 1.99 11.90 -7.23
CA ARG A 20 0.61 12.23 -6.80
C ARG A 20 -0.48 11.54 -7.64
N ALA A 21 -0.28 11.43 -8.95
CA ALA A 21 -1.23 10.78 -9.86
C ALA A 21 -1.49 9.30 -9.48
N GLU A 22 -0.44 8.58 -9.03
CA GLU A 22 -0.55 7.18 -8.60
C GLU A 22 -1.37 7.09 -7.31
N PHE A 23 -1.15 7.98 -6.35
CA PHE A 23 -1.97 8.05 -5.13
C PHE A 23 -3.43 8.32 -5.43
N LEU A 24 -3.73 9.21 -6.39
CA LEU A 24 -5.10 9.51 -6.79
C LEU A 24 -5.75 8.33 -7.52
N ALA A 25 -4.99 7.60 -8.33
CA ALA A 25 -5.47 6.39 -8.99
C ALA A 25 -5.79 5.29 -7.97
N ALA A 26 -4.88 5.03 -7.02
CA ALA A 26 -5.11 4.09 -5.92
C ALA A 26 -6.30 4.50 -5.04
N ALA A 27 -6.48 5.81 -4.83
CA ALA A 27 -7.58 6.31 -4.01
C ALA A 27 -8.98 6.07 -4.61
N ARG A 28 -9.07 5.89 -5.92
CA ARG A 28 -10.31 5.58 -6.67
C ARG A 28 -10.58 4.08 -6.79
N ALA A 29 -9.64 3.24 -6.39
CA ALA A 29 -9.73 1.79 -6.52
C ALA A 29 -10.30 1.14 -5.23
N PHE A 30 -9.90 -0.10 -4.94
CA PHE A 30 -10.39 -0.83 -3.77
C PHE A 30 -9.97 -0.14 -2.48
N ARG A 31 -10.87 -0.17 -1.48
CA ARG A 31 -10.64 0.41 -0.16
C ARG A 31 -11.10 -0.53 0.93
N GLN A 32 -10.27 -0.72 1.94
CA GLN A 32 -10.61 -1.46 3.15
C GLN A 32 -10.27 -0.63 4.39
N GLY A 33 -11.27 -0.35 5.22
CA GLY A 33 -11.07 0.24 6.54
C GLY A 33 -10.65 -0.82 7.56
N LYS A 34 -9.69 -0.51 8.42
CA LYS A 34 -9.30 -1.28 9.60
C LYS A 34 -9.14 -0.34 10.80
N PRO A 35 -9.17 -0.84 12.05
CA PRO A 35 -8.80 -0.03 13.19
C PRO A 35 -7.39 0.57 12.99
N GLY A 36 -7.28 1.89 13.11
CA GLY A 36 -6.01 2.62 13.01
C GLY A 36 -5.56 3.06 11.60
N PHE A 37 -6.08 2.48 10.51
CA PHE A 37 -5.74 2.91 9.15
C PHE A 37 -6.75 2.45 8.09
N ALA A 38 -6.70 3.07 6.91
CA ALA A 38 -7.38 2.57 5.71
C ALA A 38 -6.34 2.11 4.70
N LEU A 39 -6.57 0.94 4.12
CA LEU A 39 -5.80 0.41 3.00
C LEU A 39 -6.54 0.73 1.70
N GLN A 40 -5.79 1.18 0.70
CA GLN A 40 -6.27 1.33 -0.67
C GLN A 40 -5.39 0.45 -1.54
N GLY A 41 -6.00 -0.21 -2.53
CA GLY A 41 -5.33 -1.18 -3.38
C GLY A 41 -5.78 -1.05 -4.82
N ARG A 42 -4.83 -0.94 -5.76
CA ARG A 42 -5.12 -0.87 -7.19
C ARG A 42 -4.32 -1.92 -7.95
N PRO A 43 -4.97 -2.82 -8.71
CA PRO A 43 -4.26 -3.61 -9.71
C PRO A 43 -3.76 -2.68 -10.82
N ARG A 44 -2.47 -2.74 -11.14
CA ARG A 44 -1.85 -1.97 -12.21
C ARG A 44 -2.36 -2.43 -13.58
N GLY A 45 -2.55 -1.48 -14.48
CA GLY A 45 -3.11 -1.76 -15.82
C GLY A 45 -2.07 -2.29 -16.81
N PRO A 46 -2.52 -2.70 -18.02
CA PRO A 46 -1.62 -3.09 -19.11
C PRO A 46 -0.63 -1.97 -19.44
N GLY A 47 0.66 -2.31 -19.57
CA GLY A 47 1.73 -1.33 -19.84
C GLY A 47 2.34 -0.70 -18.59
N GLU A 48 1.80 -0.96 -17.40
CA GLU A 48 2.49 -0.72 -16.13
C GLU A 48 3.28 -1.98 -15.72
N ALA A 49 4.45 -1.81 -15.09
CA ALA A 49 5.30 -2.92 -14.68
C ALA A 49 4.51 -3.94 -13.83
N PRO A 50 4.39 -5.21 -14.25
CA PRO A 50 3.62 -6.21 -13.52
C PRO A 50 4.36 -6.70 -12.27
N GLU A 51 5.68 -6.57 -12.19
CA GLU A 51 6.51 -7.14 -11.14
C GLU A 51 6.51 -6.31 -9.85
N GLY A 52 6.69 -7.01 -8.73
CA GLY A 52 6.80 -6.39 -7.41
C GLY A 52 5.54 -5.63 -6.96
N ILE A 53 5.71 -4.82 -5.92
CA ILE A 53 4.62 -4.09 -5.26
C ILE A 53 5.05 -2.64 -5.10
N ARG A 54 4.12 -1.70 -5.24
CA ARG A 54 4.36 -0.30 -4.85
C ARG A 54 3.51 0.03 -3.64
N VAL A 55 4.05 0.81 -2.71
CA VAL A 55 3.31 1.24 -1.52
C VAL A 55 3.49 2.73 -1.26
N GLY A 56 2.40 3.40 -0.94
CA GLY A 56 2.37 4.80 -0.54
C GLY A 56 1.82 5.00 0.87
N PHE A 57 2.32 6.01 1.58
CA PHE A 57 1.83 6.33 2.93
C PHE A 57 1.32 7.76 2.99
N THR A 58 0.01 7.89 3.21
CA THR A 58 -0.62 9.18 3.50
C THR A 58 -0.99 9.24 4.98
N CYS A 59 -1.09 10.45 5.52
CA CYS A 59 -1.52 10.66 6.90
C CYS A 59 -2.35 11.94 6.96
N SER A 60 -3.56 11.84 7.49
CA SER A 60 -4.46 12.98 7.55
C SER A 60 -3.96 14.01 8.57
N ARG A 61 -4.36 15.27 8.38
CA ARG A 61 -4.13 16.32 9.38
C ARG A 61 -4.84 16.04 10.72
N LYS A 62 -5.90 15.21 10.71
CA LYS A 62 -6.69 14.84 11.89
C LYS A 62 -5.93 13.94 12.88
N VAL A 63 -4.86 13.29 12.44
CA VAL A 63 -4.03 12.44 13.32
C VAL A 63 -3.29 13.26 14.39
N GLY A 64 -3.09 14.55 14.16
CA GLY A 64 -2.47 15.48 15.12
C GLY A 64 -1.24 16.19 14.54
N ASN A 65 -0.33 16.56 15.43
CA ASN A 65 0.86 17.32 15.08
C ASN A 65 1.85 16.55 14.18
N ALA A 66 2.91 17.22 13.74
CA ALA A 66 3.94 16.62 12.88
C ALA A 66 4.56 15.35 13.50
N VAL A 67 4.79 15.34 14.81
CA VAL A 67 5.39 14.20 15.52
C VAL A 67 4.46 12.98 15.51
N ALA A 68 3.17 13.16 15.82
CA ALA A 68 2.16 12.10 15.78
C ALA A 68 2.02 11.51 14.38
N ARG A 69 1.94 12.37 13.35
CA ARG A 69 1.87 11.93 11.94
C ARG A 69 3.13 11.17 11.49
N ASN A 70 4.31 11.63 11.89
CA ASN A 70 5.57 10.96 11.56
C ASN A 70 5.70 9.62 12.28
N ARG A 71 5.24 9.53 13.54
CA ARG A 71 5.15 8.26 14.28
C ARG A 71 4.22 7.27 13.58
N ALA A 72 3.03 7.71 13.14
CA ALA A 72 2.10 6.89 12.38
C ALA A 72 2.73 6.36 11.07
N LYS A 73 3.30 7.26 10.24
CA LYS A 73 3.98 6.85 8.99
C LYS A 73 5.17 5.92 9.25
N ARG A 74 5.94 6.13 10.32
CA ARG A 74 7.07 5.25 10.67
C ARG A 74 6.60 3.84 11.01
N ARG A 75 5.53 3.72 11.81
CA ARG A 75 4.93 2.42 12.14
C ARG A 75 4.39 1.71 10.91
N LEU A 76 3.64 2.42 10.06
CA LEU A 76 3.11 1.85 8.81
C LEU A 76 4.23 1.35 7.88
N ARG A 77 5.34 2.09 7.76
CA ARG A 77 6.51 1.65 6.98
C ARG A 77 7.24 0.45 7.57
N ALA A 78 7.21 0.28 8.89
CA ALA A 78 7.80 -0.91 9.52
C ALA A 78 6.96 -2.14 9.17
N VAL A 79 5.64 -2.07 9.40
CA VAL A 79 4.71 -3.16 9.07
C VAL A 79 4.75 -3.49 7.57
N ALA A 80 4.75 -2.49 6.70
CA ALA A 80 4.80 -2.75 5.26
C ALA A 80 6.08 -3.47 4.82
N ARG A 81 7.23 -3.16 5.43
CA ARG A 81 8.50 -3.84 5.14
C ARG A 81 8.51 -5.29 5.62
N GLU A 82 7.82 -5.57 6.71
CA GLU A 82 7.72 -6.91 7.28
C GLU A 82 6.71 -7.79 6.52
N VAL A 83 5.56 -7.21 6.15
CA VAL A 83 4.41 -7.96 5.64
C VAL A 83 4.37 -8.05 4.12
N LEU A 84 4.60 -6.95 3.39
CA LEU A 84 4.39 -6.91 1.94
C LEU A 84 5.29 -7.88 1.15
N PRO A 85 6.56 -8.15 1.53
CA PRO A 85 7.37 -9.13 0.81
C PRO A 85 6.79 -10.55 0.82
N GLY A 86 6.04 -10.93 1.87
CA GLY A 86 5.45 -12.28 1.99
C GLY A 86 3.98 -12.34 1.58
N GLU A 87 3.19 -11.34 1.95
CA GLU A 87 1.72 -11.36 1.83
C GLU A 87 1.19 -10.46 0.73
N GLY A 88 2.06 -9.67 0.12
CA GLY A 88 1.67 -8.73 -0.90
C GLY A 88 1.44 -9.41 -2.26
N ARG A 89 0.72 -8.73 -3.15
CA ARG A 89 0.40 -9.25 -4.49
C ARG A 89 1.16 -8.46 -5.57
N ALA A 90 1.98 -9.16 -6.36
CA ALA A 90 2.63 -8.54 -7.52
C ALA A 90 1.62 -7.86 -8.43
N GLY A 91 1.99 -6.69 -8.97
CA GLY A 91 1.12 -5.94 -9.87
C GLY A 91 0.23 -4.94 -9.15
N TRP A 92 0.41 -4.71 -7.85
CA TRP A 92 -0.46 -3.84 -7.06
C TRP A 92 0.25 -2.61 -6.49
N ASP A 93 -0.56 -1.55 -6.35
CA ASP A 93 -0.28 -0.29 -5.64
C ASP A 93 -1.10 -0.15 -4.37
#